data_AF-A0A3N5FDG6-F1
#
_entry.id   AF-A0A3N5FDG6-F1
#
_cell.length_a   1.000
_cell.length_b   1.000
_cell.length_c   1.000
_cell.angle_alpha   90.00
_cell.angle_beta   90.00
_cell.angle_gamma   90.00
#
_symmetry.space_group_name_H-M   'P 1'
#
loop_
_entity.id
_entity.type
_entity.pdbx_description
1 polymer ?
#
loop_
_entity_poly.entity_id
_entity_poly.type
_entity_poly.pdbx_seq_one_letter_code
_entity_poly.pdbx_strand_id
1 'polypeptide(L)'
;MPIAPCSPFEGTWTHGGKTIPITRSGQRLTVNMAAFRRPTAIGRVIGDRQIEVTFPDDATFTGVLDGQGSIRWSNGTAWQATGFSGRWRHDGRPGPFVTQFGDRLDVNMAAYGRPNAQGVLTGPSTVSVRFPDDAVHAATLVGPACLLWSNGTYWTR
;
A
#
# COMPACT_ATOMS: atom_id res chain seq x y z
N MET A 1 0.38 22.34 4.23
CA MET A 1 1.20 21.11 4.22
C MET A 1 1.08 20.49 2.85
N PRO A 2 2.18 20.04 2.20
CA PRO A 2 2.05 19.34 0.93
C PRO A 2 1.32 18.03 1.18
N ILE A 3 0.30 17.78 0.36
CA ILE A 3 -0.50 16.56 0.39
C ILE A 3 0.45 15.42 -0.02
N ALA A 4 0.56 14.35 0.78
CA ALA A 4 1.30 13.18 0.35
C ALA A 4 0.75 12.73 -1.02
N PRO A 5 1.59 12.51 -2.04
CA PRO A 5 1.12 12.23 -3.40
C PRO A 5 0.43 10.86 -3.54
N CYS A 6 0.44 10.05 -2.48
CA CYS A 6 -0.22 8.76 -2.41
C CYS A 6 -1.32 8.78 -1.34
N SER A 7 -2.42 8.06 -1.60
CA SER A 7 -3.45 7.78 -0.62
C SER A 7 -3.10 6.46 0.08
N PRO A 8 -2.58 6.47 1.32
CA PRO A 8 -2.02 5.26 1.92
C PRO A 8 -3.08 4.22 2.30
N PHE A 9 -4.37 4.58 2.25
CA PHE A 9 -5.50 3.67 2.51
C PHE A 9 -6.01 2.97 1.25
N GLU A 10 -5.70 3.50 0.07
CA GLU A 10 -6.22 2.94 -1.19
C GLU A 10 -5.47 1.70 -1.64
N GLY A 11 -6.20 0.88 -2.40
CA GLY A 11 -5.73 -0.37 -2.95
C GLY A 11 -6.18 -1.57 -2.14
N THR A 12 -5.52 -2.70 -2.37
CA THR A 12 -5.96 -3.99 -1.85
C THR A 12 -5.26 -4.31 -0.53
N TRP A 13 -6.05 -4.43 0.53
CA TRP A 13 -5.63 -4.91 1.85
C TRP A 13 -5.89 -6.40 1.99
N THR A 14 -5.35 -7.00 3.05
CA THR A 14 -5.55 -8.40 3.39
C THR A 14 -5.89 -8.58 4.86
N HIS A 15 -6.80 -9.51 5.15
CA HIS A 15 -7.16 -9.92 6.50
C HIS A 15 -7.63 -11.38 6.45
N GLY A 16 -7.13 -12.23 7.36
CA GLY A 16 -7.51 -13.65 7.41
C GLY A 16 -7.33 -14.38 6.06
N GLY A 17 -6.28 -14.04 5.30
CA GLY A 17 -5.99 -14.62 3.98
C GLY A 17 -6.89 -14.15 2.83
N LYS A 18 -7.79 -13.19 3.08
CA LYS A 18 -8.70 -12.64 2.06
C LYS A 18 -8.34 -11.20 1.72
N THR A 19 -8.58 -10.81 0.47
CA THR A 19 -8.35 -9.46 -0.01
C THR A 19 -9.56 -8.55 0.25
N ILE A 20 -9.26 -7.29 0.55
CA ILE A 20 -10.23 -6.23 0.84
C ILE A 20 -9.83 -5.00 0.02
N PRO A 21 -10.40 -4.82 -1.19
CA PRO A 21 -10.18 -3.62 -1.98
C PRO A 21 -10.79 -2.40 -1.30
N ILE A 22 -9.99 -1.34 -1.14
CA ILE A 22 -10.44 -0.01 -0.73
C ILE A 22 -10.24 0.95 -1.90
N THR A 23 -11.31 1.62 -2.30
CA THR A 23 -11.27 2.70 -3.30
C THR A 23 -11.71 4.01 -2.69
N ARG A 24 -11.27 5.13 -3.28
CA ARG A 24 -11.64 6.47 -2.83
C ARG A 24 -12.28 7.25 -3.96
N SER A 25 -13.29 8.02 -3.61
CA SER A 25 -13.88 9.05 -4.46
C SER A 25 -14.07 10.32 -3.62
N GLY A 26 -13.26 11.34 -3.89
CA GLY A 26 -13.19 12.55 -3.07
C GLY A 26 -12.77 12.23 -1.63
N GLN A 27 -13.64 12.54 -0.66
CA GLN A 27 -13.41 12.22 0.76
C GLN A 27 -13.99 10.86 1.19
N ARG A 28 -14.76 10.21 0.32
CA ARG A 28 -15.44 8.95 0.62
C ARG A 28 -14.53 7.77 0.26
N LEU A 29 -14.41 6.83 1.19
CA LEU A 29 -13.83 5.51 0.99
C LEU A 29 -14.94 4.49 0.79
N THR A 30 -14.69 3.55 -0.12
CA THR A 30 -15.54 2.38 -0.34
C THR A 30 -14.71 1.16 -0.06
N VAL A 31 -15.18 0.31 0.86
CA VAL A 31 -14.49 -0.89 1.31
C VAL A 31 -15.28 -2.10 0.84
N ASN A 32 -14.73 -2.82 -0.13
CA ASN A 32 -15.37 -4.00 -0.68
C ASN A 32 -15.13 -5.24 0.19
N MET A 33 -16.17 -5.67 0.90
CA MET A 33 -16.13 -6.82 1.82
C MET A 33 -16.69 -8.11 1.21
N ALA A 34 -16.86 -8.17 -0.12
CA ALA A 34 -17.48 -9.31 -0.79
C ALA A 34 -16.76 -10.65 -0.52
N ALA A 35 -15.43 -10.65 -0.35
CA ALA A 35 -14.66 -11.84 0.01
C ALA A 35 -15.09 -12.46 1.36
N PHE A 36 -15.73 -11.67 2.23
CA PHE A 36 -16.30 -12.08 3.51
C PHE A 36 -17.81 -12.32 3.45
N ARG A 37 -18.43 -12.21 2.26
CA ARG A 37 -19.89 -12.27 2.07
C ARG A 37 -20.64 -11.21 2.89
N ARG A 38 -20.02 -10.05 3.07
CA ARG A 38 -20.60 -8.89 3.79
C ARG A 38 -20.92 -7.76 2.83
N PRO A 39 -21.86 -6.85 3.18
CA PRO A 39 -22.12 -5.65 2.41
C PRO A 39 -20.87 -4.77 2.26
N THR A 40 -20.85 -3.96 1.19
CA THR A 40 -19.84 -2.91 1.01
C THR A 40 -19.95 -1.88 2.13
N ALA A 41 -18.83 -1.60 2.80
CA ALA A 41 -18.74 -0.61 3.85
C ALA A 41 -18.28 0.74 3.29
N ILE A 42 -18.70 1.82 3.94
CA ILE A 42 -18.43 3.19 3.50
C ILE A 42 -17.69 3.93 4.60
N GLY A 43 -16.66 4.68 4.22
CA GLY A 43 -15.87 5.43 5.17
C GLY A 43 -15.36 6.75 4.65
N ARG A 44 -14.45 7.33 5.41
CA ARG A 44 -13.78 8.59 5.12
C ARG A 44 -12.43 8.66 5.82
N VAL A 45 -11.53 9.47 5.27
CA VAL A 45 -10.27 9.83 5.92
C VAL A 45 -10.56 10.92 6.95
N ILE A 46 -10.20 10.68 8.20
CA ILE A 46 -10.42 11.61 9.33
C ILE A 46 -9.11 12.18 9.89
N GLY A 47 -7.96 11.72 9.41
CA GLY A 47 -6.65 12.30 9.66
C GLY A 47 -5.60 11.67 8.74
N ASP A 48 -4.36 12.16 8.77
CA ASP A 48 -3.29 11.72 7.85
C ASP A 48 -3.04 10.21 7.90
N ARG A 49 -3.33 9.59 9.04
CA ARG A 49 -3.13 8.16 9.32
C ARG A 49 -4.36 7.50 9.91
N GLN A 50 -5.52 8.16 9.85
CA GLN A 50 -6.74 7.65 10.45
C GLN A 50 -7.92 7.69 9.48
N ILE A 51 -8.67 6.60 9.46
CA ILE A 51 -9.93 6.46 8.73
C ILE A 51 -11.05 6.05 9.68
N GLU A 52 -12.26 6.35 9.27
CA GLU A 52 -13.50 5.90 9.90
C GLU A 52 -14.33 5.17 8.83
N VAL A 53 -14.80 3.96 9.13
CA VAL A 53 -15.58 3.13 8.19
C VAL A 53 -16.79 2.57 8.90
N THR A 54 -17.97 2.80 8.33
CA THR A 54 -19.25 2.25 8.76
C THR A 54 -19.57 0.98 7.97
N PHE A 55 -19.70 -0.13 8.69
CA PHE A 55 -20.13 -1.42 8.15
C PHE A 55 -21.64 -1.56 8.36
N PRO A 56 -22.45 -1.65 7.28
CA PRO A 56 -23.92 -1.64 7.39
C PRO A 56 -24.52 -2.79 8.21
N ASP A 57 -23.77 -3.90 8.32
CA ASP A 57 -24.17 -5.12 9.01
C ASP A 57 -23.60 -5.23 10.44
N ASP A 58 -22.94 -4.18 10.94
CA ASP A 58 -22.18 -4.23 12.19
C ASP A 58 -22.11 -2.82 12.81
N ALA A 59 -20.92 -2.22 12.89
CA ALA A 59 -20.70 -0.92 13.52
C ALA A 59 -19.78 -0.01 12.69
N THR A 60 -19.56 1.21 13.20
CA THR A 60 -18.51 2.11 12.71
C THR A 60 -17.22 1.82 13.46
N PHE A 61 -16.15 1.55 12.71
CA PHE A 61 -14.81 1.32 13.26
C PHE A 61 -13.84 2.40 12.76
N THR A 62 -12.87 2.72 13.61
CA THR A 62 -11.74 3.56 13.21
C THR A 62 -10.54 2.69 12.90
N GLY A 63 -9.80 3.05 11.86
CA GLY A 63 -8.58 2.39 11.42
C GLY A 63 -7.40 3.36 11.51
N VAL A 64 -6.28 2.92 12.08
CA VAL A 64 -5.04 3.70 12.20
C VAL A 64 -3.93 3.01 11.44
N LEU A 65 -3.27 3.72 10.52
CA LEU A 65 -2.06 3.24 9.85
C LEU A 65 -0.87 3.24 10.81
N ASP A 66 -0.21 2.11 10.95
CA ASP A 66 1.04 1.98 11.69
C ASP A 66 2.27 2.44 10.89
N GLY A 67 2.09 2.72 9.59
CA GLY A 67 3.14 3.22 8.70
C GLY A 67 4.10 2.12 8.26
N GLN A 68 3.77 0.88 8.59
CA GLN A 68 4.44 -0.34 8.21
C GLN A 68 3.47 -1.24 7.43
N GLY A 69 2.64 -0.63 6.58
CA GLY A 69 1.73 -1.35 5.72
C GLY A 69 0.63 -2.09 6.48
N SER A 70 0.26 -1.66 7.69
CA SER A 70 -0.89 -2.20 8.41
C SER A 70 -1.88 -1.12 8.86
N ILE A 71 -3.17 -1.46 8.81
CA ILE A 71 -4.24 -0.72 9.47
C ILE A 71 -4.63 -1.49 10.74
N ARG A 72 -4.50 -0.84 11.90
CA ARG A 72 -5.03 -1.31 13.19
C ARG A 72 -6.44 -0.77 13.38
N TRP A 73 -7.41 -1.65 13.54
CA TRP A 73 -8.81 -1.27 13.73
C TRP A 73 -9.19 -1.19 15.21
N SER A 74 -10.16 -0.33 15.53
CA SER A 74 -10.66 -0.15 16.89
C SER A 74 -11.31 -1.39 17.51
N ASN A 75 -11.69 -2.38 16.69
CA ASN A 75 -12.16 -3.69 17.14
C ASN A 75 -11.01 -4.69 17.42
N GLY A 76 -9.76 -4.24 17.42
CA GLY A 76 -8.58 -5.05 17.70
C GLY A 76 -8.04 -5.84 16.50
N THR A 77 -8.72 -5.83 15.35
CA THR A 77 -8.23 -6.50 14.13
C THR A 77 -7.15 -5.69 13.43
N ALA A 78 -6.36 -6.36 12.58
CA ALA A 78 -5.36 -5.71 11.74
C ALA A 78 -5.48 -6.17 10.29
N TRP A 79 -5.36 -5.21 9.36
CA TRP A 79 -5.30 -5.46 7.93
C TRP A 79 -3.89 -5.16 7.43
N GLN A 80 -3.40 -5.93 6.45
CA GLN A 80 -2.04 -5.82 5.92
C GLN A 80 -2.09 -5.47 4.44
N ALA A 81 -1.19 -4.62 3.97
CA ALA A 81 -1.06 -4.29 2.56
C ALA A 81 -0.64 -5.54 1.75
N THR A 82 -1.02 -5.61 0.47
CA THR A 82 -0.76 -6.76 -0.43
C THR A 82 0.72 -6.95 -0.84
N GLY A 83 1.67 -6.43 -0.07
CA GLY A 83 3.10 -6.54 -0.32
C GLY A 83 3.60 -5.66 -1.47
N PHE A 84 4.87 -5.83 -1.85
CA PHE A 84 5.54 -4.96 -2.82
C PHE A 84 5.20 -5.28 -4.28
N SER A 85 4.70 -6.49 -4.55
CA SER A 85 4.39 -6.97 -5.90
C SER A 85 3.35 -6.14 -6.62
N GLY A 86 3.64 -5.77 -7.86
CA GLY A 86 2.72 -5.05 -8.73
C GLY A 86 3.41 -4.06 -9.65
N ARG A 87 2.61 -3.46 -10.54
CA ARG A 87 3.07 -2.34 -11.37
C ARG A 87 2.98 -1.06 -10.54
N TRP A 88 4.09 -0.32 -10.51
CA TRP A 88 4.22 0.95 -9.82
C TRP A 88 4.38 2.11 -10.80
N ARG A 89 4.16 3.31 -10.30
CA ARG A 89 4.31 4.59 -11.01
C ARG A 89 5.19 5.50 -10.17
N HIS A 90 6.01 6.30 -10.83
CA HIS A 90 6.80 7.36 -10.21
C HIS A 90 6.44 8.66 -10.93
N ASP A 91 6.10 9.70 -10.18
CA ASP A 91 5.65 11.00 -10.70
C ASP A 91 4.53 10.89 -11.76
N GLY A 92 3.55 10.01 -11.50
CA GLY A 92 2.41 9.78 -12.39
C GLY A 92 2.73 9.02 -13.67
N ARG A 93 4.00 8.68 -13.94
CA ARG A 93 4.40 7.94 -15.14
C ARG A 93 4.34 6.43 -14.89
N PRO A 94 3.81 5.64 -15.86
CA PRO A 94 3.93 4.18 -15.81
C PRO A 94 5.37 3.78 -15.53
N GLY A 95 5.56 2.94 -14.52
CA GLY A 95 6.86 2.64 -13.98
C GLY A 95 7.13 1.15 -13.89
N PRO A 96 7.97 0.75 -12.92
CA PRO A 96 8.50 -0.58 -12.88
C PRO A 96 7.46 -1.60 -12.46
N PHE A 97 7.72 -2.85 -12.82
CA PHE A 97 6.97 -3.98 -12.31
C PHE A 97 7.81 -4.69 -11.24
N VAL A 98 7.29 -4.77 -10.03
CA VAL A 98 7.93 -5.46 -8.91
C VAL A 98 7.35 -6.85 -8.78
N THR A 99 8.21 -7.85 -8.72
CA THR A 99 7.85 -9.24 -8.41
C THR A 99 8.52 -9.64 -7.11
N GLN A 100 7.74 -10.10 -6.13
CA GLN A 100 8.25 -10.60 -4.86
C GLN A 100 8.29 -12.13 -4.83
N PHE A 101 9.45 -12.68 -4.47
CA PHE A 101 9.69 -14.10 -4.25
C PHE A 101 10.19 -14.31 -2.81
N GLY A 102 9.27 -14.59 -1.89
CA GLY A 102 9.59 -14.63 -0.46
C GLY A 102 10.19 -13.30 -0.01
N ASP A 103 11.44 -13.34 0.45
CA ASP A 103 12.19 -12.17 0.91
C ASP A 103 12.95 -11.45 -0.21
N ARG A 104 12.88 -11.90 -1.46
CA ARG A 104 13.55 -11.25 -2.62
C ARG A 104 12.55 -10.45 -3.44
N LEU A 105 13.02 -9.34 -4.01
CA LEU A 105 12.33 -8.57 -5.03
C LEU A 105 13.13 -8.53 -6.34
N ASP A 106 12.42 -8.75 -7.44
CA ASP A 106 12.88 -8.38 -8.77
C ASP A 106 12.13 -7.12 -9.21
N VAL A 107 12.87 -6.07 -9.57
CA VAL A 107 12.28 -4.80 -10.03
C VAL A 107 12.60 -4.65 -11.51
N ASN A 108 11.61 -4.91 -12.35
CA ASN A 108 11.72 -4.69 -13.79
C ASN A 108 11.61 -3.19 -14.10
N MET A 109 12.73 -2.59 -14.50
CA MET A 109 12.88 -1.16 -14.78
C MET A 109 12.81 -0.83 -16.27
N ALA A 110 12.42 -1.79 -17.12
CA ALA A 110 12.41 -1.62 -18.58
C ALA A 110 11.51 -0.46 -19.04
N ALA A 111 10.47 -0.11 -18.28
CA ALA A 111 9.62 1.06 -18.55
C ALA A 111 10.40 2.39 -18.58
N TYR A 112 11.58 2.42 -17.95
CA TYR A 112 12.49 3.57 -17.95
C TYR A 112 13.75 3.35 -18.81
N GLY A 113 13.84 2.24 -19.55
CA GLY A 113 15.04 1.88 -20.31
C GLY A 113 16.26 1.58 -19.43
N ARG A 114 16.04 1.22 -18.17
CA ARG A 114 17.10 0.95 -17.18
C ARG A 114 17.28 -0.55 -16.91
N PRO A 115 18.46 -0.99 -16.45
CA PRO A 115 18.67 -2.36 -15.98
C PRO A 115 17.73 -2.74 -14.84
N ASN A 116 17.37 -4.02 -14.77
CA ASN A 116 16.57 -4.54 -13.66
C ASN A 116 17.31 -4.36 -12.32
N ALA A 117 16.56 -4.00 -11.28
CA ALA A 117 17.07 -3.90 -9.92
C ALA A 117 16.65 -5.10 -9.09
N GLN A 118 17.39 -5.32 -8.00
CA GLN A 118 17.24 -6.49 -7.13
C GLN A 118 17.10 -6.01 -5.69
N GLY A 119 16.10 -6.52 -4.99
CA GLY A 119 15.84 -6.14 -3.61
C GLY A 119 15.71 -7.32 -2.67
N VAL A 120 15.82 -7.01 -1.38
CA VAL A 120 15.57 -7.93 -0.28
C VAL A 120 14.69 -7.26 0.76
N LEU A 121 13.79 -8.02 1.37
CA LEU A 121 13.04 -7.59 2.53
C LEU A 121 14.01 -7.44 3.71
N THR A 122 13.95 -6.28 4.36
CA THR A 122 14.68 -5.99 5.60
C THR A 122 13.76 -5.99 6.81
N GLY A 123 12.46 -6.15 6.59
CA GLY A 123 11.41 -6.25 7.59
C GLY A 123 10.05 -6.46 6.93
N PRO A 124 8.95 -6.55 7.71
CA PRO A 124 7.62 -6.88 7.19
C PRO A 124 7.10 -5.93 6.11
N SER A 125 7.53 -4.67 6.17
CA SER A 125 7.11 -3.61 5.26
C SER A 125 8.27 -2.78 4.73
N THR A 126 9.51 -3.26 4.89
CA THR A 126 10.71 -2.54 4.48
C THR A 126 11.58 -3.40 3.57
N VAL A 127 12.15 -2.77 2.56
CA VAL A 127 13.02 -3.41 1.58
C VAL A 127 14.26 -2.57 1.34
N SER A 128 15.33 -3.24 0.94
CA SER A 128 16.54 -2.63 0.40
C SER A 128 16.70 -3.08 -1.04
N VAL A 129 16.78 -2.13 -1.98
CA VAL A 129 16.82 -2.39 -3.43
C VAL A 129 18.10 -1.82 -4.02
N ARG A 130 18.90 -2.69 -4.66
CA ARG A 130 20.11 -2.34 -5.39
C ARG A 130 19.79 -2.08 -6.86
N PHE A 131 19.97 -0.84 -7.29
CA PHE A 131 19.93 -0.44 -8.69
C PHE A 131 21.36 -0.53 -9.28
N PRO A 132 21.61 -1.37 -10.30
CA PRO A 132 22.96 -1.58 -10.83
C PRO A 132 23.61 -0.32 -11.44
N ASP A 133 22.79 0.62 -11.89
CA ASP A 133 23.17 1.85 -12.57
C ASP A 133 23.09 3.10 -11.67
N ASP A 134 22.84 2.92 -10.37
CA ASP A 134 22.69 4.01 -9.39
C ASP A 134 23.20 3.55 -8.01
N ALA A 135 22.33 3.47 -7.00
CA ALA A 135 22.68 3.16 -5.63
C ALA A 135 21.73 2.11 -5.03
N VAL A 136 21.99 1.77 -3.77
CA VAL A 136 21.07 1.00 -2.94
C VAL A 136 20.12 1.97 -2.24
N HIS A 137 18.81 1.78 -2.44
CA HIS A 137 17.78 2.58 -1.80
C HIS A 137 16.90 1.70 -0.93
N ALA A 138 16.53 2.21 0.25
CA ALA A 138 15.53 1.56 1.07
C ALA A 138 14.12 2.06 0.68
N ALA A 139 13.11 1.22 0.87
CA ALA A 139 11.71 1.62 0.71
C ALA A 139 10.84 1.04 1.81
N THR A 140 9.82 1.79 2.20
CA THR A 140 8.79 1.39 3.16
C THR A 140 7.44 1.32 2.47
N LEU A 141 6.76 0.18 2.57
CA LEU A 141 5.38 0.02 2.14
C LEU A 141 4.46 0.71 3.15
N VAL A 142 3.99 1.91 2.82
CA VAL A 142 3.10 2.69 3.69
C VAL A 142 1.66 2.20 3.56
N GLY A 143 1.28 1.73 2.37
CA GLY A 143 -0.01 1.13 2.06
C GLY A 143 0.00 0.38 0.73
N PRO A 144 -1.09 -0.29 0.34
CA PRO A 144 -1.13 -1.14 -0.85
C PRO A 144 -0.79 -0.41 -2.16
N ALA A 145 -1.12 0.88 -2.24
CA ALA A 145 -0.82 1.73 -3.38
C ALA A 145 0.20 2.82 -3.06
N CYS A 146 0.97 2.68 -1.96
CA CYS A 146 1.94 3.69 -1.56
C CYS A 146 3.24 3.09 -1.02
N LEU A 147 4.33 3.40 -1.73
CA LEU A 147 5.69 3.04 -1.36
C LEU A 147 6.52 4.32 -1.18
N LEU A 148 7.13 4.50 -0.01
CA LEU A 148 8.01 5.63 0.32
C LEU A 148 9.47 5.19 0.24
N TRP A 149 10.26 5.86 -0.59
CA TRP A 149 11.69 5.60 -0.75
C TRP A 149 12.53 6.43 0.22
N SER A 150 13.74 5.95 0.51
CA SER A 150 14.70 6.62 1.42
C SER A 150 15.15 7.99 0.94
N ASN A 151 15.03 8.27 -0.35
CA ASN A 151 15.28 9.60 -0.94
C ASN A 151 14.07 10.55 -0.85
N GLY A 152 12.98 10.13 -0.18
CA GLY A 152 11.77 10.92 0.02
C GLY A 152 10.76 10.85 -1.12
N THR A 153 11.04 10.12 -2.22
CA THR A 153 10.08 9.97 -3.32
C THR A 153 9.06 8.89 -3.05
N TYR A 154 7.94 8.95 -3.78
CA TYR A 154 6.85 7.99 -3.67
C TYR A 154 6.64 7.22 -4.96
N TRP A 155 6.41 5.93 -4.85
CA TRP A 155 5.77 5.16 -5.92
C TRP A 155 4.31 4.89 -5.59
N THR A 156 3.45 5.00 -6.60
CA THR A 156 2.00 4.79 -6.52
C THR A 156 1.50 3.70 -7.46
N ARG A 157 0.31 3.17 -7.24
CA ARG A 157 -0.35 2.21 -8.14
C ARG A 157 -1.55 2.82 -8.86
#